data_AF-A0A2N3V4R6-F1
#
_entry.id   AF-A0A2N3V4R6-F1
#
_cell.length_a   1.000
_cell.length_b   1.000
_cell.length_c   1.000
_cell.angle_alpha   90.00
_cell.angle_beta   90.00
_cell.angle_gamma   90.00
#
_symmetry.space_group_name_H-M   'P 1'
#
loop_
_entity.id
_entity.type
_entity.pdbx_description
1 polymer ?
#
loop_
_entity_poly.entity_id
_entity_poly.type
_entity_poly.pdbx_seq_one_letter_code
_entity_poly.pdbx_strand_id
1 'polypeptide(L)' 'MTTHENRQLDEVIERLIIRYPTIAPAELADIVHNVYDAFGKVHIRNYVPLLVEHHVREELGTPTGEIPPIPR' A
#
# COMPACT_ATOMS: atom_id res chain seq x y z
N MET A 1 17.04 -2.27 13.57
CA MET A 1 17.32 -2.03 12.13
C MET A 1 15.99 -1.94 11.38
N THR A 2 15.17 -0.94 11.67
CA THR A 2 13.80 -0.80 11.12
C THR A 2 13.63 0.46 10.25
N THR A 3 14.60 1.36 10.25
CA THR A 3 14.51 2.67 9.57
C THR A 3 14.41 2.56 8.05
N HIS A 4 15.05 1.55 7.44
CA HIS A 4 14.97 1.32 5.99
C HIS A 4 13.60 0.75 5.59
N GLU A 5 13.11 -0.23 6.34
CA GLU A 5 11.79 -0.84 6.12
C GLU A 5 10.66 0.18 6.33
N ASN A 6 10.74 1.01 7.38
CA ASN A 6 9.78 2.08 7.61
C ASN A 6 9.77 3.09 6.46
N ARG A 7 10.95 3.50 5.96
CA ARG A 7 11.02 4.38 4.79
C ARG A 7 10.39 3.74 3.56
N GLN A 8 10.64 2.45 3.33
CA GLN A 8 10.02 1.73 2.22
C GLN A 8 8.50 1.64 2.38
N LEU A 9 8.00 1.54 3.61
CA LEU A 9 6.57 1.57 3.91
C LEU A 9 5.96 2.96 3.64
N ASP A 10 6.65 4.04 4.01
CA ASP A 10 6.24 5.41 3.68
C ASP A 10 6.12 5.60 2.15
N GLU A 11 7.12 5.12 1.39
CA GLU A 11 7.11 5.15 -0.07
C GLU A 11 5.96 4.31 -0.67
N VAL A 12 5.56 3.21 -0.01
CA VAL A 12 4.37 2.42 -0.39
C VAL A 12 3.10 3.24 -0.17
N ILE A 13 2.96 3.89 0.98
CA ILE A 13 1.79 4.73 1.31
C ILE A 13 1.65 5.86 0.28
N GLU A 14 2.74 6.56 -0.06
CA GLU A 14 2.74 7.61 -1.09
C GLU A 14 2.24 7.10 -2.45
N ARG A 15 2.72 5.93 -2.90
CA ARG A 15 2.26 5.32 -4.16
C ARG A 15 0.78 4.96 -4.12
N LEU A 16 0.30 4.44 -2.99
CA LEU A 16 -1.10 4.07 -2.83
C LEU A 16 -2.00 5.30 -2.80
N ILE A 17 -1.58 6.41 -2.19
CA ILE A 17 -2.34 7.68 -2.18
C ILE A 17 -2.55 8.18 -3.60
N ILE A 18 -1.49 8.15 -4.43
CA ILE A 18 -1.58 8.53 -5.85
C ILE A 18 -2.53 7.59 -6.60
N ARG A 19 -2.47 6.29 -6.29
CA ARG A 19 -3.23 5.26 -6.99
C ARG A 19 -4.71 5.24 -6.60
N TYR A 20 -5.05 5.50 -5.34
CA TYR A 20 -6.40 5.46 -4.79
C TYR A 20 -6.81 6.85 -4.27
N PRO A 21 -6.96 7.86 -5.15
CA PRO A 21 -7.20 9.24 -4.73
C PRO A 21 -8.57 9.46 -4.07
N THR A 22 -9.47 8.50 -4.17
CA THR A 22 -10.80 8.51 -3.56
C THR A 22 -10.80 8.08 -2.09
N ILE A 23 -9.71 7.48 -1.60
CA ILE A 23 -9.54 7.04 -0.21
C ILE A 23 -8.73 8.09 0.54
N ALA A 24 -9.13 8.41 1.77
CA ALA A 24 -8.42 9.39 2.57
C ALA A 24 -6.99 8.91 2.88
N PRO A 25 -5.96 9.78 2.78
CA PRO A 25 -4.57 9.37 3.05
C PRO A 25 -4.36 8.72 4.43
N ALA A 26 -5.05 9.20 5.45
CA ALA A 26 -4.98 8.63 6.80
C ALA A 26 -5.56 7.21 6.86
N GLU A 27 -6.72 6.99 6.23
CA GLU A 27 -7.34 5.66 6.14
C GLU A 27 -6.45 4.68 5.38
N LEU A 28 -5.80 5.13 4.31
CA LEU A 28 -4.88 4.30 3.55
C LEU A 28 -3.62 3.93 4.34
N ALA A 29 -3.09 4.87 5.13
CA ALA A 29 -1.99 4.60 6.04
C ALA A 29 -2.39 3.57 7.12
N ASP A 30 -3.58 3.69 7.68
CA ASP A 30 -4.10 2.73 8.68
C ASP A 30 -4.22 1.31 8.09
N ILE A 31 -4.74 1.19 6.86
CA ILE A 31 -4.82 -0.09 6.14
C ILE A 31 -3.43 -0.69 5.94
N VAL A 32 -2.48 0.11 5.44
CA VAL A 32 -1.08 -0.33 5.23
C VAL A 32 -0.44 -0.80 6.54
N HIS A 33 -0.62 -0.05 7.63
CA HIS A 33 -0.07 -0.43 8.94
C HIS A 33 -0.70 -1.71 9.49
N ASN A 34 -2.02 -1.89 9.34
CA ASN A 34 -2.71 -3.11 9.77
C ASN A 34 -2.18 -4.35 9.03
N VAL A 35 -1.99 -4.25 7.71
CA VAL A 35 -1.39 -5.32 6.91
C VAL A 35 0.07 -5.57 7.30
N TYR A 36 0.85 -4.50 7.53
CA TYR A 36 2.23 -4.59 7.97
C TYR A 36 2.39 -5.33 9.31
N ASP A 37 1.51 -5.05 10.28
CA ASP A 37 1.52 -5.70 11.60
C ASP A 37 1.31 -7.21 11.53
N ALA A 38 0.58 -7.70 10.51
CA ALA A 38 0.43 -9.13 10.26
C ALA A 38 1.76 -9.84 9.97
N PHE A 39 2.77 -9.10 9.47
CA PHE A 39 4.14 -9.58 9.25
C PHE A 39 5.05 -9.44 10.47
N GLY A 40 4.54 -9.03 11.64
CA GLY A 40 5.34 -8.79 12.85
C GLY A 40 6.16 -10.00 13.35
N LYS A 41 5.75 -11.23 13.02
CA LYS A 41 6.40 -12.47 13.48
C LYS A 41 7.36 -13.10 12.46
N VAL A 42 7.52 -12.52 11.27
CA VAL A 42 8.31 -13.13 10.19
C VAL A 42 9.80 -12.79 10.34
N HIS A 43 10.66 -13.79 10.21
CA HIS A 43 12.12 -13.65 10.42
C HIS A 43 12.84 -12.96 9.26
N ILE A 44 12.38 -13.15 8.02
CA ILE A 44 12.93 -12.51 6.82
C ILE A 44 12.02 -11.35 6.44
N ARG A 45 12.51 -10.12 6.54
CA ARG A 45 11.68 -8.90 6.34
C ARG A 45 11.97 -8.11 5.06
N ASN A 46 12.97 -8.52 4.27
CA ASN A 46 13.41 -7.80 3.06
C ASN A 46 12.30 -7.56 2.01
N TYR A 47 11.22 -8.34 2.04
CA TYR A 47 10.12 -8.26 1.08
C TYR A 47 8.80 -7.80 1.72
N VAL A 48 8.80 -7.49 3.03
CA VAL A 48 7.58 -7.09 3.74
C VAL A 48 6.91 -5.88 3.08
N PRO A 49 7.61 -4.78 2.72
CA PRO A 49 6.95 -3.64 2.08
C PRO A 49 6.26 -3.99 0.75
N LEU A 50 6.87 -4.87 -0.05
CA LEU A 50 6.31 -5.32 -1.33
C LEU A 50 5.06 -6.19 -1.12
N LEU A 51 5.10 -7.09 -0.13
CA LEU A 51 3.97 -7.96 0.20
C LEU A 51 2.80 -7.16 0.79
N VAL A 52 3.10 -6.16 1.61
CA VAL A 52 2.11 -5.22 2.14
C VAL A 52 1.42 -4.48 0.99
N GLU A 53 2.17 -3.86 0.09
CA GLU A 53 1.60 -3.16 -1.07
C GLU A 53 0.72 -4.08 -1.93
N HIS A 54 1.16 -5.33 -2.15
CA HIS A 54 0.38 -6.32 -2.88
C HIS A 54 -0.96 -6.59 -2.20
N HIS A 55 -0.94 -6.89 -0.90
CA HIS A 55 -2.15 -7.25 -0.17
C HIS A 55 -3.15 -6.09 -0.11
N VAL A 56 -2.68 -4.87 0.14
CA VAL A 56 -3.54 -3.68 0.12
C VAL A 56 -4.21 -3.50 -1.25
N ARG A 57 -3.48 -3.75 -2.34
CA ARG A 57 -4.06 -3.67 -3.69
C ARG A 57 -5.09 -4.76 -3.98
N GLU A 58 -4.90 -5.95 -3.42
CA GLU A 58 -5.90 -7.03 -3.52
C GLU A 58 -7.17 -6.70 -2.73
N GLU A 59 -7.02 -6.15 -1.52
CA GLU A 59 -8.14 -5.73 -0.66
C GLU A 59 -8.93 -4.56 -1.28
N LEU A 60 -8.23 -3.54 -1.79
CA LEU A 60 -8.86 -2.35 -2.38
C LEU A 60 -9.34 -2.55 -3.82
N GLY A 61 -8.86 -3.59 -4.49
CA GLY A 61 -9.19 -3.88 -5.88
C GLY A 61 -8.70 -2.82 -6.87
N THR A 62 -9.39 -2.72 -8.00
CA THR A 62 -9.04 -1.73 -9.05
C THR A 62 -9.41 -0.33 -8.56
N PRO A 63 -8.50 0.65 -8.62
CA PRO A 63 -8.81 2.01 -8.20
C PRO A 63 -10.02 2.50 -8.99
N THR A 64 -11.07 2.91 -8.27
CA THR A 64 -12.27 3.49 -8.88
C THR A 64 -11.97 4.94 -9.26
N GLY A 65 -11.03 5.12 -10.18
CA GLY A 65 -10.93 6.31 -11.01
C GLY A 65 -11.33 5.87 -12.40
N GLU A 66 -12.39 6.45 -12.95
CA GLU A 66 -12.83 6.17 -14.32
C GLU A 66 -11.60 6.16 -15.25
N ILE A 67 -11.33 5.02 -15.89
CA ILE A 67 -10.41 5.01 -17.04
C ILE A 67 -11.17 5.82 -18.10
N PRO A 68 -10.69 7.01 -18.52
CA PRO A 68 -11.37 7.77 -19.56
C PRO A 68 -11.48 6.89 -20.80
N PRO A 69 -12.63 6.86 -21.50
CA PRO A 69 -12.77 6.07 -22.71
C PRO A 69 -11.68 6.50 -23.69
N ILE A 70 -10.94 5.51 -24.23
CA ILE A 70 -9.97 5.75 -25.30
C ILE A 70 -10.77 6.32 -26.48
N PRO A 71 -10.48 7.55 -26.95
CA PRO A 71 -11.17 8.07 -28.12
C PRO A 71 -10.87 7.16 -29.33
N ARG A 72 -11.94 6.72 -30.00
CA ARG A 72 -11.87 5.95 -31.26
C ARG A 72 -11.48 6.87 -32.41
#